data_AF-A0A9E2D082-F1
#
_entry.id   AF-A0A9E2D082-F1
#
_cell.length_a   1.000
_cell.length_b   1.000
_cell.length_c   1.000
_cell.angle_alpha   90.00
_cell.angle_beta   90.00
_cell.angle_gamma   90.00
#
_symmetry.space_group_name_H-M   'P 1'
#
loop_
_entity.id
_entity.type
_entity.pdbx_description
1 polymer ?
#
loop_
_entity_poly.entity_id
_entity_poly.type
_entity_poly.pdbx_seq_one_letter_code
_entity_poly.pdbx_strand_id
1 'polypeptide(L)'
;MSRNNALLRIFLPPLLLGLSLLQGCALLGQPAPTSVAVVDTVCAQDNLAVKDYFGLIESTKRERPELVEALTKFPKGADLHNHLSGTVMPQDYIALGSAAGDCFGPDPLVSGMYTTANATAPGVCNGDFKPLAQATAEERQQLMRSFSMYQFNDKGLRSIQAGHDQFFATFGRFGALSGSSQNTGPMLAKLLQQANAENVSYVETMISFQSREVSRLADLLRQKYPDAVTYTQADHYPALFDYLLSAGLQQAVAAAQKDVVTYVDSVNVFLKCGIASPDPACEVLFDFQAAVNRNSSLKDRSADLPKIFTQTALSCLLADTERRVVGVNLLSGEDLPVSMQSFNTQMQFFSYFHKRFPRVNIALHGGEITPCFVGDGNPALKEHITGPIQAGAKRVGHAVSFTCLNDADKAEVAALMHRNNTLVEIPFTSNAQILGVAGKEHPFPQYFREYGVPASFSTDDEGVSYADFTSEWIYAAGQYRLTSAEAVQLARLSLQYSFLPGDPLWQDVVSAKVVSQCEGETLGSADYGEPCRTFIEKSAKARMQWRYEAKLSRFNKEYGATLKKYLDNESRGAK
;
A
#
# COMPACT_ATOMS: atom_id res chain seq x y z
N MET A 1 -56.49 39.23 15.93
CA MET A 1 -57.48 39.76 16.90
C MET A 1 -57.04 39.37 18.32
N SER A 2 -57.56 40.02 19.36
CA SER A 2 -56.90 40.14 20.67
C SER A 2 -57.61 39.37 21.81
N ARG A 3 -56.89 39.18 22.94
CA ARG A 3 -57.34 38.67 24.27
C ARG A 3 -57.62 37.15 24.33
N ASN A 4 -57.59 36.40 25.45
CA ASN A 4 -57.08 36.52 26.86
C ASN A 4 -57.08 35.07 27.45
N ASN A 5 -56.52 34.68 28.62
CA ASN A 5 -55.83 35.40 29.70
C ASN A 5 -54.80 34.51 30.44
N ALA A 6 -54.10 35.10 31.42
CA ALA A 6 -53.18 34.51 32.41
C ALA A 6 -53.83 33.65 33.52
N LEU A 7 -53.05 32.77 34.18
CA LEU A 7 -52.67 32.92 35.61
C LEU A 7 -51.64 31.88 36.12
N LEU A 8 -50.91 32.29 37.17
CA LEU A 8 -49.78 31.61 37.82
C LEU A 8 -50.23 30.82 39.07
N ARG A 9 -49.53 29.73 39.45
CA ARG A 9 -49.31 29.32 40.86
C ARG A 9 -48.17 28.29 41.01
N ILE A 10 -47.64 28.17 42.23
CA ILE A 10 -46.29 27.67 42.57
C ILE A 10 -46.40 26.54 43.62
N PHE A 11 -45.30 25.76 43.76
CA PHE A 11 -44.91 24.84 44.87
C PHE A 11 -45.33 23.37 44.83
N LEU A 12 -44.33 22.48 44.91
CA LEU A 12 -44.26 21.25 45.74
C LEU A 12 -42.77 20.76 45.84
N PRO A 13 -42.37 19.69 46.59
CA PRO A 13 -41.66 19.83 47.88
C PRO A 13 -40.34 18.96 47.97
N PRO A 14 -39.73 18.69 49.15
CA PRO A 14 -38.39 18.07 49.25
C PRO A 14 -38.33 16.55 49.54
N LEU A 15 -37.10 16.03 49.53
CA LEU A 15 -36.62 14.66 49.87
C LEU A 15 -37.21 13.99 51.14
N LEU A 16 -37.43 12.66 51.10
CA LEU A 16 -36.66 11.62 51.84
C LEU A 16 -37.27 10.19 51.79
N LEU A 17 -36.38 9.18 51.69
CA LEU A 17 -36.40 7.78 52.18
C LEU A 17 -37.65 6.86 52.08
N GLY A 18 -37.42 5.65 51.54
CA GLY A 18 -38.25 4.46 51.77
C GLY A 18 -37.61 3.17 51.25
N LEU A 19 -37.17 2.26 52.13
CA LEU A 19 -36.77 0.89 51.77
C LEU A 19 -38.00 0.00 51.58
N SER A 20 -37.94 -0.98 50.67
CA SER A 20 -38.02 -2.44 50.97
C SER A 20 -38.74 -3.34 49.93
N LEU A 21 -38.12 -4.52 49.69
CA LEU A 21 -38.69 -5.85 49.38
C LEU A 21 -39.27 -6.23 47.98
N LEU A 22 -38.54 -7.17 47.36
CA LEU A 22 -38.95 -8.47 46.76
C LEU A 22 -39.63 -8.61 45.37
N GLN A 23 -39.02 -9.54 44.62
CA GLN A 23 -39.60 -10.52 43.66
C GLN A 23 -40.10 -10.07 42.28
N GLY A 24 -39.56 -10.71 41.22
CA GLY A 24 -40.17 -10.72 39.88
C GLY A 24 -39.30 -11.31 38.77
N CYS A 25 -39.49 -12.61 38.48
CA CYS A 25 -39.10 -13.32 37.23
C CYS A 25 -37.67 -13.19 36.68
N ALA A 26 -36.89 -14.28 36.85
CA ALA A 26 -35.80 -14.59 35.92
C ALA A 26 -36.39 -15.04 34.57
N LEU A 27 -36.07 -14.30 33.50
CA LEU A 27 -36.13 -14.79 32.13
C LEU A 27 -34.68 -15.01 31.66
N LEU A 28 -34.37 -16.24 31.28
CA LEU A 28 -33.08 -16.62 30.71
C LEU A 28 -32.98 -16.09 29.27
N GLY A 29 -32.70 -14.79 29.13
CA GLY A 29 -32.18 -14.24 27.90
C GLY A 29 -30.75 -14.74 27.71
N GLN A 30 -30.49 -15.51 26.66
CA GLN A 30 -29.11 -15.73 26.21
C GLN A 30 -28.54 -14.37 25.81
N PRO A 31 -27.34 -13.98 26.26
CA PRO A 31 -26.70 -12.77 25.79
C PRO A 31 -26.44 -12.93 24.28
N ALA A 32 -26.85 -11.92 23.49
CA ALA A 32 -26.35 -11.79 22.14
C ALA A 32 -24.82 -11.71 22.18
N PRO A 33 -24.09 -12.32 21.22
CA PRO A 33 -22.63 -12.28 21.21
C PRO A 33 -22.16 -10.82 21.19
N THR A 34 -21.40 -10.43 22.20
CA THR A 34 -21.00 -9.05 22.44
C THR A 34 -19.94 -8.61 21.43
N SER A 35 -20.33 -7.79 20.45
CA SER A 35 -19.40 -7.13 19.51
C SER A 35 -18.35 -6.24 20.20
N VAL A 36 -18.61 -5.84 21.45
CA VAL A 36 -17.73 -5.01 22.30
C VAL A 36 -16.36 -5.64 22.54
N ALA A 37 -16.25 -6.98 22.61
CA ALA A 37 -15.01 -7.65 23.02
C ALA A 37 -13.85 -7.53 22.00
N VAL A 38 -14.15 -7.32 20.71
CA VAL A 38 -13.13 -7.15 19.67
C VAL A 38 -12.49 -5.76 19.74
N VAL A 39 -13.28 -4.75 20.08
CA VAL A 39 -12.86 -3.34 20.11
C VAL A 39 -11.79 -3.07 21.16
N ASP A 40 -12.08 -3.44 22.42
CA ASP A 40 -11.15 -3.27 23.53
C ASP A 40 -9.81 -3.98 23.25
N THR A 41 -9.83 -5.05 22.45
CA THR A 41 -8.64 -5.84 22.12
C THR A 41 -7.77 -5.17 21.04
N VAL A 42 -8.35 -4.47 20.06
CA VAL A 42 -7.60 -3.80 18.97
C VAL A 42 -7.13 -2.40 19.39
N CYS A 43 -7.93 -1.66 20.16
CA CYS A 43 -7.65 -0.26 20.46
C CYS A 43 -7.09 0.03 21.86
N ALA A 44 -7.23 -0.89 22.83
CA ALA A 44 -6.59 -0.75 24.14
C ALA A 44 -5.23 -1.47 24.23
N GLN A 45 -4.77 -2.11 23.15
CA GLN A 45 -3.40 -2.61 23.10
C GLN A 45 -2.42 -1.48 22.78
N ASP A 46 -1.63 -1.12 23.79
CA ASP A 46 -0.27 -0.61 23.61
C ASP A 46 0.50 -1.50 22.60
N ASN A 47 1.65 -1.02 22.10
CA ASN A 47 2.51 -1.66 21.08
C ASN A 47 3.02 -3.12 21.36
N LEU A 48 2.41 -3.88 22.28
CA LEU A 48 2.61 -5.31 22.51
C LEU A 48 2.39 -6.14 21.24
N ALA A 49 1.28 -5.96 20.50
CA ALA A 49 1.04 -6.68 19.24
C ALA A 49 2.17 -6.45 18.21
N VAL A 50 2.66 -5.22 18.12
CA VAL A 50 3.78 -4.81 17.24
C VAL A 50 5.13 -5.33 17.76
N LYS A 51 5.32 -5.37 19.08
CA LYS A 51 6.52 -5.95 19.71
C LYS A 51 6.58 -7.47 19.48
N ASP A 52 5.45 -8.15 19.62
CA ASP A 52 5.35 -9.59 19.42
C ASP A 52 5.47 -9.95 17.94
N TYR A 53 5.00 -9.09 17.02
CA TYR A 53 5.25 -9.17 15.58
C TYR A 53 6.76 -9.23 15.27
N PHE A 54 7.53 -8.22 15.69
CA PHE A 54 8.99 -8.21 15.47
C PHE A 54 9.70 -9.30 16.28
N GLY A 55 9.22 -9.60 17.49
CA GLY A 55 9.73 -10.70 18.32
C GLY A 55 9.62 -12.07 17.64
N LEU A 56 8.55 -12.32 16.88
CA LEU A 56 8.35 -13.54 16.10
C LEU A 56 9.28 -13.62 14.88
N ILE A 57 9.54 -12.51 14.20
CA ILE A 57 10.51 -12.45 13.10
C ILE A 57 11.91 -12.79 13.63
N GLU A 58 12.34 -12.13 14.71
CA GLU A 58 13.67 -12.33 15.29
C GLU A 58 13.83 -13.68 16.01
N SER A 59 12.76 -14.26 16.58
CA SER A 59 12.80 -15.65 17.06
C SER A 59 12.92 -16.63 15.91
N THR A 60 12.18 -16.44 14.82
CA THR A 60 12.26 -17.31 13.64
C THR A 60 13.63 -17.25 12.98
N LYS A 61 14.24 -16.06 12.85
CA LYS A 61 15.63 -15.89 12.38
C LYS A 61 16.66 -16.64 13.23
N ARG A 62 16.50 -16.62 14.55
CA ARG A 62 17.40 -17.30 15.50
C ARG A 62 17.18 -18.82 15.55
N GLU A 63 15.93 -19.27 15.53
CA GLU A 63 15.53 -20.65 15.85
C GLU A 63 15.36 -21.52 14.60
N ARG A 64 15.14 -20.92 13.43
CA ARG A 64 14.93 -21.62 12.15
C ARG A 64 15.78 -21.02 11.02
N PRO A 65 17.12 -20.96 11.14
CA PRO A 65 17.98 -20.36 10.10
C PRO A 65 17.84 -21.07 8.73
N GLU A 66 17.62 -22.39 8.70
CA GLU A 66 17.35 -23.14 7.46
C GLU A 66 16.05 -22.68 6.76
N LEU A 67 15.00 -22.35 7.52
CA LEU A 67 13.75 -21.81 6.97
C LEU A 67 13.98 -20.39 6.43
N VAL A 68 14.73 -19.55 7.16
CA VAL A 68 15.05 -18.20 6.72
C VAL A 68 15.87 -18.24 5.43
N GLU A 69 16.90 -19.09 5.32
CA GLU A 69 17.63 -19.25 4.06
C GLU A 69 16.71 -19.69 2.91
N ALA A 70 15.85 -20.68 3.16
CA ALA A 70 14.88 -21.14 2.16
C ALA A 70 13.89 -20.02 1.75
N LEU A 71 13.41 -19.18 2.67
CA LEU A 71 12.52 -18.05 2.35
C LEU A 71 13.25 -16.91 1.65
N THR A 72 14.51 -16.63 1.99
CA THR A 72 15.36 -15.68 1.23
C THR A 72 15.52 -16.15 -0.22
N LYS A 73 15.78 -17.45 -0.44
CA LYS A 73 15.94 -18.02 -1.79
C LYS A 73 14.63 -18.28 -2.52
N PHE A 74 13.50 -18.36 -1.83
CA PHE A 74 12.18 -18.57 -2.42
C PHE A 74 11.84 -17.45 -3.41
N PRO A 75 11.44 -17.76 -4.66
CA PRO A 75 10.96 -16.73 -5.59
C PRO A 75 9.59 -16.23 -5.14
N LYS A 76 9.51 -14.95 -4.78
CA LYS A 76 8.31 -14.35 -4.14
C LYS A 76 7.24 -13.86 -5.12
N GLY A 77 7.46 -14.04 -6.43
CA GLY A 77 6.57 -13.56 -7.49
C GLY A 77 6.80 -12.07 -7.77
N ALA A 78 5.76 -11.26 -7.61
CA ALA A 78 5.81 -9.81 -7.65
C ALA A 78 5.54 -9.14 -6.30
N ASP A 79 6.06 -7.92 -6.14
CA ASP A 79 5.51 -6.93 -5.21
C ASP A 79 4.65 -5.93 -6.00
N LEU A 80 3.37 -5.83 -5.64
CA LEU A 80 2.36 -5.04 -6.36
C LEU A 80 1.97 -3.74 -5.65
N HIS A 81 2.44 -3.55 -4.41
CA HIS A 81 1.99 -2.48 -3.55
C HIS A 81 3.17 -1.93 -2.77
N ASN A 82 3.84 -0.95 -3.37
CA ASN A 82 4.91 -0.19 -2.75
C ASN A 82 4.93 1.25 -3.26
N HIS A 83 5.29 2.21 -2.38
CA HIS A 83 5.49 3.60 -2.78
C HIS A 83 6.96 3.92 -2.92
N LEU A 84 7.40 4.26 -4.13
CA LEU A 84 8.82 4.54 -4.43
C LEU A 84 9.49 5.50 -3.43
N SER A 85 8.73 6.45 -2.89
CA SER A 85 9.22 7.42 -1.91
C SER A 85 9.50 6.83 -0.53
N GLY A 86 8.78 5.82 -0.05
CA GLY A 86 9.08 5.19 1.25
C GLY A 86 9.71 3.81 1.15
N THR A 87 9.75 3.19 -0.03
CA THR A 87 10.60 2.00 -0.31
C THR A 87 12.09 2.26 -0.04
N VAL A 88 12.59 3.44 -0.41
CA VAL A 88 14.04 3.70 -0.34
C VAL A 88 14.52 3.80 1.10
N MET A 89 15.42 2.89 1.44
CA MET A 89 16.05 2.80 2.76
C MET A 89 16.66 4.13 3.23
N PRO A 90 16.56 4.48 4.53
CA PRO A 90 17.00 5.79 5.02
C PRO A 90 18.51 6.00 4.88
N GLN A 91 19.32 4.95 4.99
CA GLN A 91 20.76 5.02 4.70
C GLN A 91 21.07 5.33 3.23
N ASP A 92 20.22 4.90 2.30
CA ASP A 92 20.37 5.19 0.87
C ASP A 92 19.89 6.60 0.53
N TYR A 93 18.84 7.12 1.18
CA TYR A 93 18.52 8.56 1.13
C TYR A 93 19.68 9.42 1.62
N ILE A 94 20.32 9.03 2.74
CA ILE A 94 21.50 9.73 3.26
C ILE A 94 22.66 9.69 2.25
N ALA A 95 22.89 8.55 1.59
CA ALA A 95 23.93 8.42 0.57
C ALA A 95 23.64 9.26 -0.70
N LEU A 96 22.41 9.20 -1.21
CA LEU A 96 21.97 9.94 -2.41
C LEU A 96 22.04 11.45 -2.17
N GLY A 97 21.47 11.95 -1.06
CA GLY A 97 21.57 13.36 -0.70
C GLY A 97 23.01 13.82 -0.48
N SER A 98 23.88 12.96 0.07
CA SER A 98 25.30 13.28 0.25
C SER A 98 26.03 13.44 -1.09
N ALA A 99 25.69 12.61 -2.08
CA ALA A 99 26.24 12.71 -3.43
C ALA A 99 25.69 13.92 -4.21
N ALA A 100 24.42 14.31 -3.97
CA ALA A 100 23.82 15.54 -4.50
C ALA A 100 24.30 16.82 -3.78
N GLY A 101 25.00 16.69 -2.65
CA GLY A 101 25.50 17.79 -1.82
C GLY A 101 24.44 18.44 -0.94
N ASP A 102 23.30 17.77 -0.72
CA ASP A 102 22.14 18.28 0.00
C ASP A 102 22.37 18.47 1.50
N CYS A 103 21.43 19.16 2.15
CA CYS A 103 21.55 19.64 3.52
C CYS A 103 20.51 19.01 4.47
N PHE A 104 20.82 18.98 5.77
CA PHE A 104 19.87 18.65 6.84
C PHE A 104 19.82 19.76 7.89
N GLY A 105 18.67 19.92 8.55
CA GLY A 105 18.46 20.95 9.57
C GLY A 105 19.18 20.68 10.90
N PRO A 106 19.18 21.67 11.82
CA PRO A 106 19.99 21.62 13.04
C PRO A 106 19.57 20.55 14.06
N ASP A 107 18.31 20.09 14.04
CA ASP A 107 17.85 18.91 14.81
C ASP A 107 17.54 17.75 13.85
N PRO A 108 18.42 16.76 13.71
CA PRO A 108 18.24 15.70 12.72
C PRO A 108 17.14 14.68 13.06
N LEU A 109 16.50 14.75 14.24
CA LEU A 109 15.39 13.87 14.61
C LEU A 109 14.04 14.38 14.09
N VAL A 110 13.88 15.70 13.94
CA VAL A 110 12.60 16.32 13.51
C VAL A 110 12.73 17.25 12.30
N SER A 111 13.93 17.67 11.93
CA SER A 111 14.16 18.49 10.73
C SER A 111 14.08 17.64 9.47
N GLY A 112 13.46 18.19 8.43
CA GLY A 112 13.56 17.62 7.09
C GLY A 112 14.92 17.85 6.43
N MET A 113 15.14 17.11 5.34
CA MET A 113 16.20 17.31 4.36
C MET A 113 15.85 18.49 3.45
N TYR A 114 16.88 19.07 2.85
CA TYR A 114 16.73 20.24 2.00
C TYR A 114 17.68 20.19 0.81
N THR A 115 17.13 20.37 -0.39
CA THR A 115 17.92 20.33 -1.64
C THR A 115 18.74 21.60 -1.85
N THR A 116 19.96 21.45 -2.36
CA THR A 116 20.86 22.57 -2.73
C THR A 116 20.37 23.45 -3.90
N ALA A 117 19.17 23.25 -4.44
CA ALA A 117 18.57 24.15 -5.43
C ALA A 117 18.46 25.61 -4.97
N ASN A 118 18.47 25.86 -3.66
CA ASN A 118 18.51 27.22 -3.04
C ASN A 118 19.88 27.55 -2.41
N ALA A 119 20.92 26.78 -2.70
CA ALA A 119 22.31 27.08 -2.36
C ALA A 119 23.05 27.63 -3.58
N THR A 120 24.06 28.48 -3.35
CA THR A 120 24.87 29.05 -4.45
C THR A 120 25.82 28.03 -5.10
N ALA A 121 26.03 26.88 -4.47
CA ALA A 121 26.76 25.72 -5.01
C ALA A 121 26.37 24.44 -4.24
N PRO A 122 26.52 23.23 -4.82
CA PRO A 122 26.35 21.96 -4.10
C PRO A 122 27.25 21.88 -2.87
N GLY A 123 26.76 21.31 -1.77
CA GLY A 123 27.49 21.19 -0.51
C GLY A 123 27.60 22.49 0.31
N VAL A 124 27.01 23.60 -0.15
CA VAL A 124 26.86 24.83 0.63
C VAL A 124 25.46 24.86 1.24
N CYS A 125 25.36 25.10 2.55
CA CYS A 125 24.09 25.16 3.27
C CYS A 125 23.87 26.53 3.89
N ASN A 126 22.61 26.99 3.93
CA ASN A 126 22.23 28.32 4.42
C ASN A 126 21.78 28.24 5.89
N GLY A 127 22.17 29.23 6.71
CA GLY A 127 21.79 29.27 8.13
C GLY A 127 22.35 28.09 8.92
N ASP A 128 21.55 27.52 9.83
CA ASP A 128 21.97 26.42 10.71
C ASP A 128 21.91 25.02 10.06
N PHE A 129 21.67 24.95 8.74
CA PHE A 129 21.69 23.70 8.00
C PHE A 129 23.12 23.21 7.75
N LYS A 130 23.34 21.89 7.83
CA LYS A 130 24.65 21.25 7.62
C LYS A 130 24.66 20.43 6.32
N PRO A 131 25.80 20.34 5.60
CA PRO A 131 25.92 19.45 4.45
C PRO A 131 25.82 17.99 4.89
N LEU A 132 24.97 17.20 4.23
CA LEU A 132 24.69 15.81 4.60
C LEU A 132 25.93 14.92 4.52
N ALA A 133 26.82 15.20 3.57
CA ALA A 133 28.13 14.54 3.47
C ALA A 133 29.01 14.72 4.72
N GLN A 134 28.77 15.76 5.53
CA GLN A 134 29.50 16.06 6.78
C GLN A 134 28.79 15.52 8.04
N ALA A 135 27.62 14.87 7.92
CA ALA A 135 26.89 14.33 9.07
C ALA A 135 27.71 13.29 9.84
N THR A 136 27.80 13.44 11.17
CA THR A 136 28.50 12.48 12.05
C THR A 136 27.79 11.12 12.09
N ALA A 137 28.41 10.11 12.70
CA ALA A 137 27.78 8.81 12.89
C ALA A 137 26.47 8.89 13.71
N GLU A 138 26.46 9.75 14.73
CA GLU A 138 25.30 10.01 15.60
C GLU A 138 24.20 10.75 14.83
N GLU A 139 24.55 11.78 14.05
CA GLU A 139 23.61 12.52 13.21
C GLU A 139 23.00 11.61 12.14
N ARG A 140 23.78 10.73 11.49
CA ARG A 140 23.27 9.73 10.55
C ARG A 140 22.26 8.79 11.20
N GLN A 141 22.52 8.31 12.42
CA GLN A 141 21.53 7.50 13.15
C GLN A 141 20.28 8.29 13.53
N GLN A 142 20.40 9.59 13.85
CA GLN A 142 19.24 10.45 14.11
C GLN A 142 18.40 10.63 12.84
N LEU A 143 19.02 10.90 11.70
CA LEU A 143 18.38 10.99 10.39
C LEU A 143 17.67 9.68 10.02
N MET A 144 18.29 8.52 10.26
CA MET A 144 17.63 7.22 10.04
C MET A 144 16.34 7.10 10.86
N ARG A 145 16.37 7.42 12.17
CA ARG A 145 15.17 7.45 13.03
C ARG A 145 14.16 8.56 12.67
N SER A 146 14.59 9.55 11.90
CA SER A 146 13.72 10.64 11.41
C SER A 146 12.98 10.24 10.13
N PHE A 147 13.62 9.44 9.26
CA PHE A 147 13.07 9.04 7.97
C PHE A 147 12.38 7.67 7.98
N SER A 148 12.40 6.96 9.11
CA SER A 148 11.78 5.64 9.22
C SER A 148 11.27 5.33 10.63
N MET A 149 10.75 4.11 10.80
CA MET A 149 10.35 3.45 12.03
C MET A 149 11.53 2.75 12.72
N TYR A 150 12.77 2.92 12.21
CA TYR A 150 13.98 2.37 12.82
C TYR A 150 14.08 2.75 14.29
N GLN A 151 14.25 1.75 15.17
CA GLN A 151 14.32 1.91 16.62
C GLN A 151 13.15 2.66 17.27
N PHE A 152 12.00 2.79 16.60
CA PHE A 152 10.91 3.64 17.09
C PHE A 152 10.42 3.19 18.48
N ASN A 153 10.34 1.88 18.69
CA ASN A 153 9.86 1.23 19.92
C ASN A 153 10.96 0.86 20.94
N ASP A 154 12.25 1.08 20.63
CA ASP A 154 13.39 0.67 21.48
C ASP A 154 13.39 1.36 22.86
N LYS A 155 12.68 2.48 23.00
CA LYS A 155 12.59 3.28 24.23
C LYS A 155 11.32 3.04 25.06
N GLY A 156 10.50 2.05 24.69
CA GLY A 156 9.28 1.67 25.41
C GLY A 156 8.06 1.54 24.51
N LEU A 157 6.94 1.11 25.11
CA LEU A 157 5.65 1.06 24.43
C LEU A 157 5.23 2.48 24.03
N ARG A 158 4.74 2.60 22.80
CA ARG A 158 4.11 3.81 22.25
C ARG A 158 2.67 3.46 21.85
N SER A 159 1.82 4.48 21.78
CA SER A 159 0.47 4.32 21.24
C SER A 159 0.50 4.07 19.74
N ILE A 160 -0.53 3.39 19.23
CA ILE A 160 -0.74 3.17 17.79
C ILE A 160 -0.72 4.51 17.03
N GLN A 161 -1.41 5.54 17.55
CA GLN A 161 -1.39 6.89 16.99
C GLN A 161 0.03 7.45 16.82
N ALA A 162 0.94 7.23 17.78
CA ALA A 162 2.31 7.72 17.65
C ALA A 162 3.08 6.98 16.53
N GLY A 163 2.80 5.71 16.30
CA GLY A 163 3.35 4.94 15.18
C GLY A 163 2.86 5.47 13.83
N HIS A 164 1.55 5.60 13.70
CA HIS A 164 0.87 6.23 12.57
C HIS A 164 1.41 7.64 12.25
N ASP A 165 1.48 8.52 13.26
CA ASP A 165 1.97 9.89 13.11
C ASP A 165 3.45 9.93 12.71
N GLN A 166 4.30 9.07 13.26
CA GLN A 166 5.71 8.98 12.85
C GLN A 166 5.83 8.54 11.40
N PHE A 167 5.13 7.48 11.00
CA PHE A 167 5.16 6.92 9.65
C PHE A 167 4.83 7.99 8.62
N PHE A 168 3.67 8.65 8.75
CA PHE A 168 3.26 9.70 7.81
C PHE A 168 4.11 10.98 7.91
N ALA A 169 4.72 11.29 9.05
CA ALA A 169 5.65 12.42 9.17
C ALA A 169 6.97 12.21 8.40
N THR A 170 7.39 10.97 8.13
CA THR A 170 8.66 10.69 7.42
C THR A 170 8.68 11.29 6.01
N PHE A 171 7.59 11.18 5.24
CA PHE A 171 7.47 11.70 3.88
C PHE A 171 7.69 13.22 3.80
N GLY A 172 7.25 13.96 4.82
CA GLY A 172 7.52 15.39 4.93
C GLY A 172 9.01 15.71 5.17
N ARG A 173 9.74 14.80 5.82
CA ARG A 173 11.15 14.97 6.20
C ARG A 173 12.10 14.65 5.04
N PHE A 174 11.88 13.57 4.28
CA PHE A 174 12.68 13.27 3.06
C PHE A 174 12.04 13.80 1.76
N GLY A 175 10.91 14.51 1.84
CA GLY A 175 10.13 15.01 0.71
C GLY A 175 10.92 15.86 -0.30
N ALA A 176 11.93 16.60 0.17
CA ALA A 176 12.80 17.39 -0.71
C ALA A 176 13.68 16.52 -1.63
N LEU A 177 14.19 15.39 -1.12
CA LEU A 177 14.96 14.43 -1.93
C LEU A 177 14.05 13.64 -2.86
N SER A 178 13.00 13.02 -2.31
CA SER A 178 12.11 12.12 -3.03
C SER A 178 11.28 12.81 -4.11
N GLY A 179 10.93 14.09 -3.90
CA GLY A 179 10.25 14.94 -4.87
C GLY A 179 11.16 15.51 -5.98
N SER A 180 12.47 15.20 -5.98
CA SER A 180 13.39 15.60 -7.04
C SER A 180 13.42 14.56 -8.15
N SER A 181 13.02 14.95 -9.37
CA SER A 181 13.09 14.10 -10.57
C SER A 181 14.50 13.55 -10.88
N GLN A 182 15.55 14.19 -10.37
CA GLN A 182 16.93 13.71 -10.49
C GLN A 182 17.20 12.46 -9.63
N ASN A 183 16.48 12.32 -8.52
CA ASN A 183 16.62 11.21 -7.58
C ASN A 183 15.70 10.03 -7.92
N THR A 184 14.62 10.24 -8.68
CA THR A 184 13.64 9.18 -9.03
C THR A 184 14.29 7.96 -9.70
N GLY A 185 15.21 8.16 -10.64
CA GLY A 185 15.96 7.06 -11.29
C GLY A 185 16.87 6.28 -10.33
N PRO A 186 17.77 6.94 -9.57
CA PRO A 186 18.53 6.30 -8.50
C PRO A 186 17.67 5.59 -7.43
N MET A 187 16.52 6.15 -7.07
CA MET A 187 15.58 5.54 -6.13
C MET A 187 14.95 4.26 -6.68
N LEU A 188 14.55 4.25 -7.96
CA LEU A 188 14.08 3.05 -8.65
C LEU A 188 15.18 1.98 -8.72
N ALA A 189 16.42 2.38 -9.00
CA ALA A 189 17.54 1.45 -9.01
C ALA A 189 17.78 0.80 -7.64
N LYS A 190 17.56 1.53 -6.54
CA LYS A 190 17.65 1.00 -5.16
C LYS A 190 16.54 -0.01 -4.84
N LEU A 191 15.30 0.32 -5.18
CA LEU A 191 14.16 -0.61 -5.13
C LEU A 191 14.46 -1.92 -5.88
N LEU A 192 15.02 -1.84 -7.10
CA LEU A 192 15.35 -3.04 -7.88
C LEU A 192 16.51 -3.85 -7.28
N GLN A 193 17.49 -3.20 -6.64
CA GLN A 193 18.56 -3.88 -5.89
C GLN A 193 18.00 -4.64 -4.68
N GLN A 194 17.06 -4.05 -3.93
CA GLN A 194 16.33 -4.70 -2.83
C GLN A 194 15.52 -5.89 -3.37
N ALA A 195 14.60 -5.65 -4.31
CA ALA A 195 13.77 -6.67 -4.95
C ALA A 195 14.57 -7.86 -5.50
N ASN A 196 15.73 -7.61 -6.12
CA ASN A 196 16.62 -8.67 -6.61
C ASN A 196 17.28 -9.47 -5.49
N ALA A 197 17.80 -8.81 -4.44
CA ALA A 197 18.39 -9.47 -3.28
C ALA A 197 17.39 -10.42 -2.59
N GLU A 198 16.10 -10.08 -2.67
CA GLU A 198 14.99 -10.83 -2.09
C GLU A 198 14.30 -11.80 -3.07
N ASN A 199 14.84 -11.99 -4.28
CA ASN A 199 14.31 -12.86 -5.32
C ASN A 199 12.85 -12.57 -5.73
N VAL A 200 12.46 -11.29 -5.68
CA VAL A 200 11.30 -10.76 -6.41
C VAL A 200 11.63 -10.76 -7.90
N SER A 201 10.62 -10.91 -8.75
CA SER A 201 10.81 -10.97 -10.22
C SER A 201 10.13 -9.83 -10.97
N TYR A 202 9.17 -9.15 -10.33
CA TYR A 202 8.44 -8.04 -10.90
C TYR A 202 7.99 -7.06 -9.80
N VAL A 203 7.98 -5.76 -10.11
CA VAL A 203 7.54 -4.71 -9.18
C VAL A 203 6.59 -3.74 -9.87
N GLU A 204 5.44 -3.43 -9.26
CA GLU A 204 4.58 -2.31 -9.66
C GLU A 204 4.68 -1.18 -8.64
N THR A 205 5.54 -0.19 -8.89
CA THR A 205 5.81 0.87 -7.92
C THR A 205 4.93 2.10 -8.14
N MET A 206 4.43 2.68 -7.05
CA MET A 206 3.54 3.83 -7.09
C MET A 206 4.34 5.15 -7.10
N ILE A 207 4.02 6.04 -8.04
CA ILE A 207 4.63 7.38 -8.13
C ILE A 207 3.63 8.42 -8.61
N SER A 208 3.68 9.63 -8.03
CA SER A 208 2.92 10.79 -8.53
C SER A 208 3.69 11.49 -9.67
N PHE A 209 3.05 11.64 -10.82
CA PHE A 209 3.62 12.36 -11.96
C PHE A 209 3.23 13.84 -11.96
N GLN A 210 4.16 14.71 -12.39
CA GLN A 210 3.89 16.11 -12.72
C GLN A 210 3.19 16.93 -11.62
N SER A 211 3.43 16.62 -10.33
CA SER A 211 2.69 17.16 -9.18
C SER A 211 2.59 18.70 -9.10
N ARG A 212 3.60 19.42 -9.61
CA ARG A 212 3.58 20.89 -9.73
C ARG A 212 2.55 21.37 -10.76
N GLU A 213 2.53 20.74 -11.93
CA GLU A 213 1.61 21.06 -13.03
C GLU A 213 0.18 20.60 -12.73
N VAL A 214 0.02 19.44 -12.09
CA VAL A 214 -1.27 19.02 -11.48
C VAL A 214 -1.81 20.09 -10.55
N SER A 215 -0.98 20.65 -9.67
CA SER A 215 -1.40 21.70 -8.74
C SER A 215 -1.80 22.99 -9.48
N ARG A 216 -1.02 23.40 -10.50
CA ARG A 216 -1.34 24.55 -11.37
C ARG A 216 -2.68 24.38 -12.10
N LEU A 217 -2.92 23.20 -12.66
CA LEU A 217 -4.17 22.87 -13.36
C LEU A 217 -5.36 22.80 -12.39
N ALA A 218 -5.18 22.26 -11.18
CA ALA A 218 -6.18 22.23 -10.13
C ALA A 218 -6.55 23.64 -9.64
N ASP A 219 -5.58 24.55 -9.53
CA ASP A 219 -5.81 25.96 -9.22
C ASP A 219 -6.66 26.66 -10.29
N LEU A 220 -6.37 26.41 -11.58
CA LEU A 220 -7.20 26.92 -12.68
C LEU A 220 -8.60 26.32 -12.68
N LEU A 221 -8.75 25.03 -12.37
CA LEU A 221 -10.03 24.33 -12.25
C LEU A 221 -10.88 24.96 -11.14
N ARG A 222 -10.28 25.17 -9.96
CA ARG A 222 -10.89 25.84 -8.80
C ARG A 222 -11.26 27.30 -9.07
N GLN A 223 -10.44 28.05 -9.82
CA GLN A 223 -10.78 29.43 -10.21
C GLN A 223 -11.99 29.50 -11.13
N LYS A 224 -12.15 28.52 -12.04
CA LYS A 224 -13.30 28.46 -12.95
C LYS A 224 -14.56 27.89 -12.30
N TYR A 225 -14.40 26.88 -11.44
CA TYR A 225 -15.49 26.21 -10.72
C TYR A 225 -15.23 26.32 -9.21
N PRO A 226 -15.53 27.47 -8.58
CA PRO A 226 -15.23 27.73 -7.18
C PRO A 226 -16.21 27.08 -6.19
N ASP A 227 -17.39 26.64 -6.65
CA ASP A 227 -18.36 25.94 -5.81
C ASP A 227 -17.96 24.47 -5.65
N ALA A 228 -17.71 24.04 -4.41
CA ALA A 228 -17.37 22.67 -4.06
C ALA A 228 -18.46 21.65 -4.48
N VAL A 229 -19.73 22.07 -4.55
CA VAL A 229 -20.84 21.21 -4.99
C VAL A 229 -20.67 20.74 -6.44
N THR A 230 -19.97 21.51 -7.28
CA THR A 230 -19.64 21.11 -8.66
C THR A 230 -18.87 19.79 -8.70
N TYR A 231 -18.03 19.53 -7.70
CA TYR A 231 -17.17 18.36 -7.64
C TYR A 231 -17.85 17.13 -7.02
N THR A 232 -19.05 17.25 -6.45
CA THR A 232 -19.79 16.12 -5.85
C THR A 232 -20.92 15.60 -6.74
N GLN A 233 -21.07 16.17 -7.94
CA GLN A 233 -22.13 15.85 -8.90
C GLN A 233 -21.51 15.36 -10.21
N ALA A 234 -21.76 14.08 -10.54
CA ALA A 234 -21.06 13.38 -11.62
C ALA A 234 -21.41 13.84 -13.05
N ASP A 235 -22.49 14.59 -13.21
CA ASP A 235 -22.90 15.25 -14.45
C ASP A 235 -21.99 16.43 -14.82
N HIS A 236 -21.30 17.05 -13.85
CA HIS A 236 -20.29 18.08 -14.11
C HIS A 236 -18.94 17.52 -14.56
N TYR A 237 -18.61 16.26 -14.27
CA TYR A 237 -17.27 15.69 -14.53
C TYR A 237 -16.81 15.78 -16.00
N PRO A 238 -17.67 15.63 -17.02
CA PRO A 238 -17.31 15.94 -18.41
C PRO A 238 -16.82 17.38 -18.59
N ALA A 239 -17.53 18.38 -18.07
CA ALA A 239 -17.18 19.80 -18.21
C ALA A 239 -15.93 20.20 -17.38
N LEU A 240 -15.66 19.51 -16.27
CA LEU A 240 -14.41 19.64 -15.52
C LEU A 240 -13.24 19.08 -16.34
N PHE A 241 -13.39 17.88 -16.92
CA PHE A 241 -12.35 17.21 -17.71
C PHE A 241 -12.04 17.94 -19.03
N ASP A 242 -13.07 18.36 -19.77
CA ASP A 242 -12.90 19.13 -21.01
C ASP A 242 -12.19 20.47 -20.74
N TYR A 243 -12.44 21.10 -19.59
CA TYR A 243 -11.69 22.29 -19.20
C TYR A 243 -10.23 21.97 -18.91
N LEU A 244 -9.91 20.90 -18.17
CA LEU A 244 -8.52 20.48 -17.93
C LEU A 244 -7.77 20.21 -19.24
N LEU A 245 -8.42 19.55 -20.21
CA LEU A 245 -7.86 19.35 -21.55
C LEU A 245 -7.54 20.70 -22.23
N SER A 246 -8.45 21.67 -22.16
CA SER A 246 -8.23 23.04 -22.70
C SER A 246 -7.16 23.85 -21.95
N ALA A 247 -6.92 23.54 -20.67
CA ALA A 247 -6.04 24.29 -19.77
C ALA A 247 -4.58 23.77 -19.71
N GLY A 248 -4.29 22.63 -20.36
CA GLY A 248 -2.93 22.08 -20.50
C GLY A 248 -2.74 20.61 -20.12
N LEU A 249 -3.80 19.85 -19.80
CA LEU A 249 -3.66 18.49 -19.29
C LEU A 249 -2.92 17.53 -20.25
N GLN A 250 -3.12 17.68 -21.57
CA GLN A 250 -2.42 16.85 -22.55
C GLN A 250 -0.91 17.12 -22.57
N GLN A 251 -0.51 18.38 -22.37
CA GLN A 251 0.89 18.79 -22.28
C GLN A 251 1.53 18.26 -20.99
N ALA A 252 0.78 18.23 -19.88
CA ALA A 252 1.21 17.60 -18.63
C ALA A 252 1.40 16.07 -18.80
N VAL A 253 0.48 15.37 -19.47
CA VAL A 253 0.65 13.94 -19.80
C VAL A 253 1.85 13.70 -20.71
N ALA A 254 2.05 14.54 -21.75
CA ALA A 254 3.22 14.45 -22.63
C ALA A 254 4.55 14.77 -21.93
N ALA A 255 4.53 15.53 -20.82
CA ALA A 255 5.67 15.70 -19.93
C ALA A 255 5.90 14.43 -19.07
N ALA A 256 4.85 13.89 -18.45
CA ALA A 256 4.92 12.65 -17.69
C ALA A 256 5.42 11.45 -18.52
N GLN A 257 5.03 11.34 -19.79
CA GLN A 257 5.56 10.34 -20.73
C GLN A 257 7.08 10.45 -20.91
N LYS A 258 7.63 11.68 -20.93
CA LYS A 258 9.08 11.92 -20.99
C LYS A 258 9.75 11.56 -19.68
N ASP A 259 9.14 11.90 -18.54
CA ASP A 259 9.63 11.51 -17.21
C ASP A 259 9.82 9.98 -17.15
N VAL A 260 8.84 9.19 -17.59
CA VAL A 260 8.93 7.71 -17.62
C VAL A 260 10.11 7.21 -18.49
N VAL A 261 10.41 7.88 -19.61
CA VAL A 261 11.63 7.57 -20.40
C VAL A 261 12.88 7.91 -19.59
N THR A 262 12.98 9.13 -19.06
CA THR A 262 14.14 9.59 -18.28
C THR A 262 14.41 8.74 -17.03
N TYR A 263 13.36 8.27 -16.34
CA TYR A 263 13.49 7.41 -15.17
C TYR A 263 14.04 6.03 -15.54
N VAL A 264 13.51 5.40 -16.60
CA VAL A 264 14.01 4.09 -17.08
C VAL A 264 15.45 4.21 -17.59
N ASP A 265 15.78 5.26 -18.34
CA ASP A 265 17.16 5.51 -18.80
C ASP A 265 18.12 5.73 -17.63
N SER A 266 17.68 6.47 -16.60
CA SER A 266 18.47 6.69 -15.39
C SER A 266 18.70 5.39 -14.58
N VAL A 267 17.69 4.50 -14.50
CA VAL A 267 17.86 3.15 -13.93
C VAL A 267 18.90 2.34 -14.71
N ASN A 268 18.79 2.33 -16.05
CA ASN A 268 19.74 1.61 -16.91
C ASN A 268 21.19 2.12 -16.73
N VAL A 269 21.37 3.44 -16.61
CA VAL A 269 22.69 4.05 -16.34
C VAL A 269 23.20 3.69 -14.94
N PHE A 270 22.35 3.78 -13.90
CA PHE A 270 22.75 3.53 -12.52
C PHE A 270 23.13 2.05 -12.29
N LEU A 271 22.31 1.13 -12.78
CA LEU A 271 22.50 -0.33 -12.68
C LEU A 271 23.42 -0.91 -13.77
N LYS A 272 23.90 -0.08 -14.72
CA LYS A 272 24.76 -0.51 -15.84
C LYS A 272 24.10 -1.58 -16.72
N CYS A 273 22.78 -1.51 -16.90
CA CYS A 273 22.05 -2.48 -17.72
C CYS A 273 22.50 -2.41 -19.19
N GLY A 274 22.67 -3.57 -19.82
CA GLY A 274 23.06 -3.67 -21.23
C GLY A 274 24.55 -3.42 -21.54
N ILE A 275 25.41 -3.20 -20.54
CA ILE A 275 26.87 -3.15 -20.73
C ILE A 275 27.59 -4.33 -20.05
N ALA A 276 28.92 -4.39 -20.16
CA ALA A 276 29.71 -5.45 -19.53
C ALA A 276 29.63 -5.37 -17.99
N SER A 277 29.34 -6.52 -17.36
CA SER A 277 29.11 -6.65 -15.91
C SER A 277 27.98 -5.73 -15.37
N PRO A 278 26.72 -5.95 -15.80
CA PRO A 278 25.57 -5.23 -15.26
C PRO A 278 25.32 -5.61 -13.79
N ASP A 279 24.62 -4.75 -13.05
CA ASP A 279 24.05 -5.12 -11.76
C ASP A 279 22.97 -6.21 -11.97
N PRO A 280 22.95 -7.30 -11.17
CA PRO A 280 21.91 -8.33 -11.26
C PRO A 280 20.47 -7.79 -11.15
N ALA A 281 20.27 -6.63 -10.53
CA ALA A 281 18.98 -5.95 -10.46
C ALA A 281 18.35 -5.63 -11.83
N CYS A 282 19.13 -5.60 -12.91
CA CYS A 282 18.62 -5.47 -14.29
C CYS A 282 17.69 -6.62 -14.73
N GLU A 283 17.68 -7.76 -14.02
CA GLU A 283 16.77 -8.89 -14.28
C GLU A 283 15.38 -8.73 -13.64
N VAL A 284 15.21 -7.77 -12.71
CA VAL A 284 13.90 -7.46 -12.12
C VAL A 284 13.14 -6.54 -13.07
N LEU A 285 11.99 -7.00 -13.56
CA LEU A 285 11.11 -6.14 -14.35
C LEU A 285 10.35 -5.18 -13.42
N PHE A 286 10.04 -3.99 -13.91
CA PHE A 286 9.20 -3.04 -13.18
C PHE A 286 8.33 -2.21 -14.11
N ASP A 287 7.19 -1.79 -13.59
CA ASP A 287 6.31 -0.81 -14.19
C ASP A 287 5.77 0.14 -13.09
N PHE A 288 5.09 1.20 -13.52
CA PHE A 288 4.59 2.25 -12.64
C PHE A 288 3.07 2.15 -12.43
N GLN A 289 2.62 2.44 -11.23
CA GLN A 289 1.25 2.88 -10.97
C GLN A 289 1.24 4.40 -10.78
N ALA A 290 0.44 5.12 -11.57
CA ALA A 290 0.31 6.56 -11.45
C ALA A 290 -0.55 6.92 -10.23
N ALA A 291 0.10 7.37 -9.17
CA ALA A 291 -0.51 7.60 -7.87
C ALA A 291 -1.23 8.96 -7.79
N VAL A 292 -2.35 8.96 -7.08
CA VAL A 292 -3.14 10.13 -6.69
C VAL A 292 -3.02 10.31 -5.17
N ASN A 293 -2.74 11.53 -4.71
CA ASN A 293 -2.65 11.83 -3.27
C ASN A 293 -3.97 12.40 -2.77
N ARG A 294 -4.64 11.73 -1.81
CA ARG A 294 -5.95 12.14 -1.30
C ARG A 294 -5.92 13.16 -0.15
N ASN A 295 -4.73 13.51 0.37
CA ASN A 295 -4.54 14.36 1.55
C ASN A 295 -3.51 15.48 1.27
N SER A 296 -3.72 16.24 0.20
CA SER A 296 -2.68 17.10 -0.36
C SER A 296 -2.64 18.52 0.21
N SER A 297 -3.66 18.92 0.97
CA SER A 297 -3.82 20.23 1.60
C SER A 297 -4.26 20.12 3.07
N LEU A 298 -3.30 20.23 3.99
CA LEU A 298 -3.59 20.26 5.44
C LEU A 298 -4.31 21.54 5.91
N LYS A 299 -4.45 22.56 5.04
CA LYS A 299 -4.95 23.91 5.41
C LYS A 299 -6.36 24.21 4.90
N ASP A 300 -6.72 23.69 3.73
CA ASP A 300 -8.07 23.80 3.16
C ASP A 300 -8.44 22.46 2.54
N ARG A 301 -9.41 21.79 3.16
CA ARG A 301 -9.88 20.44 2.83
C ARG A 301 -10.82 20.42 1.63
N SER A 302 -11.47 21.55 1.33
CA SER A 302 -12.34 21.70 0.15
C SER A 302 -11.52 21.90 -1.13
N ALA A 303 -10.32 22.47 -1.01
CA ALA A 303 -9.38 22.67 -2.11
C ALA A 303 -8.72 21.37 -2.63
N ASP A 304 -8.85 20.24 -1.92
CA ASP A 304 -8.28 18.97 -2.38
C ASP A 304 -9.10 18.32 -3.50
N LEU A 305 -10.44 18.44 -3.53
CA LEU A 305 -11.27 17.84 -4.59
C LEU A 305 -10.86 18.24 -6.03
N PRO A 306 -10.64 19.54 -6.37
CA PRO A 306 -10.11 19.93 -7.68
C PRO A 306 -8.78 19.24 -8.02
N LYS A 307 -7.91 19.04 -7.02
CA LYS A 307 -6.58 18.45 -7.22
C LYS A 307 -6.64 16.94 -7.35
N ILE A 308 -7.44 16.25 -6.53
CA ILE A 308 -7.68 14.80 -6.67
C ILE A 308 -8.31 14.55 -8.05
N PHE A 309 -9.34 15.29 -8.47
CA PHE A 309 -9.93 15.14 -9.80
C PHE A 309 -8.90 15.35 -10.92
N THR A 310 -8.09 16.41 -10.83
CA THR A 310 -7.06 16.73 -11.82
C THR A 310 -5.97 15.67 -11.88
N GLN A 311 -5.53 15.15 -10.72
CA GLN A 311 -4.51 14.11 -10.64
C GLN A 311 -5.05 12.76 -11.14
N THR A 312 -6.28 12.37 -10.80
CA THR A 312 -6.93 11.17 -11.37
C THR A 312 -7.08 11.30 -12.89
N ALA A 313 -7.46 12.48 -13.40
CA ALA A 313 -7.53 12.75 -14.84
C ALA A 313 -6.17 12.57 -15.54
N LEU A 314 -5.09 13.09 -14.95
CA LEU A 314 -3.73 12.91 -15.47
C LEU A 314 -3.30 11.45 -15.40
N SER A 315 -3.46 10.79 -14.25
CA SER A 315 -3.04 9.41 -14.03
C SER A 315 -3.74 8.44 -14.98
N CYS A 316 -5.06 8.56 -15.17
CA CYS A 316 -5.81 7.69 -16.08
C CYS A 316 -5.46 7.95 -17.55
N LEU A 317 -5.31 9.22 -17.96
CA LEU A 317 -4.92 9.55 -19.34
C LEU A 317 -3.47 9.13 -19.65
N LEU A 318 -2.57 9.20 -18.66
CA LEU A 318 -1.21 8.67 -18.77
C LEU A 318 -1.21 7.15 -18.88
N ALA A 319 -1.95 6.43 -18.02
CA ALA A 319 -2.03 4.98 -18.05
C ALA A 319 -2.68 4.41 -19.34
N ASP A 320 -3.60 5.13 -19.99
CA ASP A 320 -4.16 4.73 -21.29
C ASP A 320 -3.20 5.00 -22.47
N THR A 321 -2.10 5.76 -22.26
CA THR A 321 -1.21 6.24 -23.35
C THR A 321 0.27 5.90 -23.19
N GLU A 322 0.75 5.53 -22.00
CA GLU A 322 2.12 5.05 -21.74
C GLU A 322 2.08 3.62 -21.18
N ARG A 323 2.58 2.67 -21.98
CA ARG A 323 2.55 1.23 -21.68
C ARG A 323 3.24 0.81 -20.38
N ARG A 324 4.18 1.61 -19.86
CA ARG A 324 4.90 1.36 -18.60
C ARG A 324 4.17 1.92 -17.38
N VAL A 325 3.08 2.67 -17.57
CA VAL A 325 2.19 3.11 -16.49
C VAL A 325 0.99 2.16 -16.51
N VAL A 326 1.15 1.01 -15.88
CA VAL A 326 0.24 -0.14 -16.01
C VAL A 326 -1.07 0.00 -15.24
N GLY A 327 -1.15 0.97 -14.31
CA GLY A 327 -2.38 1.27 -13.59
C GLY A 327 -2.34 2.62 -12.87
N VAL A 328 -3.40 2.90 -12.11
CA VAL A 328 -3.53 4.08 -11.24
C VAL A 328 -3.84 3.66 -9.81
N ASN A 329 -3.41 4.46 -8.83
CA ASN A 329 -3.66 4.21 -7.40
C ASN A 329 -4.02 5.48 -6.61
N LEU A 330 -4.54 5.34 -5.40
CA LEU A 330 -4.99 6.42 -4.51
C LEU A 330 -4.47 6.16 -3.09
N LEU A 331 -3.42 6.90 -2.72
CA LEU A 331 -2.63 6.71 -1.51
C LEU A 331 -2.84 7.83 -0.46
N SER A 332 -2.12 7.72 0.66
CA SER A 332 -2.21 8.55 1.89
C SER A 332 -3.39 8.21 2.81
N GLY A 333 -3.15 8.35 4.12
CA GLY A 333 -4.01 7.89 5.23
C GLY A 333 -5.52 8.01 5.01
N GLU A 334 -6.21 6.88 5.11
CA GLU A 334 -7.66 6.79 4.90
C GLU A 334 -8.50 7.36 6.06
N ASP A 335 -7.93 7.45 7.26
CA ASP A 335 -8.54 8.04 8.46
C ASP A 335 -8.64 9.58 8.41
N LEU A 336 -7.78 10.21 7.61
CA LEU A 336 -7.63 11.66 7.61
C LEU A 336 -8.92 12.37 7.14
N PRO A 337 -9.21 13.60 7.64
CA PRO A 337 -10.51 14.23 7.41
C PRO A 337 -10.90 14.47 5.95
N VAL A 338 -9.94 14.61 5.03
CA VAL A 338 -10.24 14.76 3.58
C VAL A 338 -10.70 13.42 3.01
N SER A 339 -9.98 12.34 3.31
CA SER A 339 -10.38 10.96 3.02
C SER A 339 -11.80 10.70 3.50
N MET A 340 -12.06 10.82 4.80
CA MET A 340 -13.35 10.48 5.42
C MET A 340 -14.52 11.34 4.90
N GLN A 341 -14.32 12.64 4.68
CA GLN A 341 -15.41 13.54 4.23
C GLN A 341 -15.71 13.43 2.74
N SER A 342 -14.70 13.08 1.92
CA SER A 342 -14.81 13.10 0.46
C SER A 342 -14.75 11.71 -0.18
N PHE A 343 -14.63 10.63 0.60
CA PHE A 343 -14.42 9.26 0.12
C PHE A 343 -15.33 8.88 -1.06
N ASN A 344 -16.65 9.05 -0.91
CA ASN A 344 -17.62 8.74 -1.95
C ASN A 344 -17.39 9.55 -3.24
N THR A 345 -17.04 10.83 -3.12
CA THR A 345 -16.68 11.69 -4.26
C THR A 345 -15.39 11.22 -4.94
N GLN A 346 -14.37 10.83 -4.16
CA GLN A 346 -13.13 10.27 -4.68
C GLN A 346 -13.40 8.99 -5.47
N MET A 347 -14.20 8.06 -4.92
CA MET A 347 -14.59 6.83 -5.63
C MET A 347 -15.40 7.11 -6.90
N GLN A 348 -16.25 8.14 -6.91
CA GLN A 348 -16.95 8.57 -8.12
C GLN A 348 -16.00 9.10 -9.21
N PHE A 349 -14.91 9.79 -8.85
CA PHE A 349 -13.89 10.21 -9.83
C PHE A 349 -13.25 9.00 -10.51
N PHE A 350 -12.82 7.99 -9.73
CA PHE A 350 -12.27 6.75 -10.28
C PHE A 350 -13.31 6.00 -11.13
N SER A 351 -14.56 5.88 -10.69
CA SER A 351 -15.63 5.26 -11.48
C SER A 351 -15.90 5.99 -12.81
N TYR A 352 -15.85 7.33 -12.81
CA TYR A 352 -15.99 8.14 -14.02
C TYR A 352 -14.83 7.92 -15.00
N PHE A 353 -13.59 8.01 -14.51
CA PHE A 353 -12.43 7.81 -15.38
C PHE A 353 -12.27 6.35 -15.82
N HIS A 354 -12.67 5.36 -15.03
CA HIS A 354 -12.71 3.95 -15.44
C HIS A 354 -13.68 3.74 -16.62
N LYS A 355 -14.89 4.31 -16.56
CA LYS A 355 -15.84 4.30 -17.69
C LYS A 355 -15.29 5.01 -18.93
N ARG A 356 -14.48 6.06 -18.74
CA ARG A 356 -13.90 6.84 -19.84
C ARG A 356 -12.66 6.19 -20.47
N PHE A 357 -11.92 5.41 -19.69
CA PHE A 357 -10.67 4.72 -20.04
C PHE A 357 -10.70 3.25 -19.57
N PRO A 358 -11.57 2.39 -20.14
CA PRO A 358 -11.86 1.04 -19.61
C PRO A 358 -10.67 0.05 -19.67
N ARG A 359 -9.56 0.42 -20.32
CA ARG A 359 -8.31 -0.35 -20.35
C ARG A 359 -7.41 -0.07 -19.15
N VAL A 360 -7.57 1.07 -18.49
CA VAL A 360 -6.74 1.48 -17.35
C VAL A 360 -7.05 0.57 -16.18
N ASN A 361 -6.01 -0.08 -15.64
CA ASN A 361 -6.13 -0.86 -14.42
C ASN A 361 -6.16 0.07 -13.21
N ILE A 362 -6.93 -0.33 -12.21
CA ILE A 362 -7.09 0.41 -10.96
C ILE A 362 -6.75 -0.56 -9.82
N ALA A 363 -5.82 -0.14 -8.96
CA ALA A 363 -5.66 -0.65 -7.60
C ALA A 363 -5.86 0.55 -6.67
N LEU A 364 -6.39 0.38 -5.46
CA LEU A 364 -6.56 1.51 -4.52
C LEU A 364 -6.28 1.03 -3.10
N HIS A 365 -5.76 1.90 -2.24
CA HIS A 365 -5.84 1.65 -0.79
C HIS A 365 -7.31 1.61 -0.40
N GLY A 366 -7.68 0.65 0.46
CA GLY A 366 -9.06 0.51 0.90
C GLY A 366 -9.20 -0.35 2.14
N GLY A 367 -9.77 0.22 3.18
CA GLY A 367 -9.92 -0.43 4.47
C GLY A 367 -8.64 -0.42 5.31
N GLU A 368 -7.74 0.54 5.04
CA GLU A 368 -6.54 0.85 5.83
C GLU A 368 -6.91 1.68 7.07
N ILE A 369 -7.91 1.22 7.82
CA ILE A 369 -8.48 1.90 8.98
C ILE A 369 -8.91 0.87 10.03
N THR A 370 -8.99 1.31 11.28
CA THR A 370 -9.51 0.53 12.41
C THR A 370 -10.44 1.39 13.25
N PRO A 371 -11.28 0.79 14.13
CA PRO A 371 -12.15 1.54 15.04
C PRO A 371 -11.38 2.53 15.93
N CYS A 372 -10.06 2.37 16.08
CA CYS A 372 -9.22 3.24 16.89
C CYS A 372 -9.08 4.65 16.29
N PHE A 373 -9.25 4.78 14.96
CA PHE A 373 -9.22 6.06 14.25
C PHE A 373 -10.63 6.59 13.91
N VAL A 374 -11.57 5.69 13.54
CA VAL A 374 -12.90 6.09 13.03
C VAL A 374 -14.07 5.81 13.98
N GLY A 375 -13.84 5.10 15.09
CA GLY A 375 -14.87 4.66 16.04
C GLY A 375 -15.57 3.35 15.64
N ASP A 376 -16.20 2.72 16.62
CA ASP A 376 -16.89 1.43 16.45
C ASP A 376 -18.13 1.52 15.57
N GLY A 377 -18.34 0.47 14.77
CA GLY A 377 -19.52 0.38 13.89
C GLY A 377 -19.60 1.50 12.85
N ASN A 378 -18.52 2.28 12.66
CA ASN A 378 -18.48 3.32 11.64
C ASN A 378 -18.60 2.67 10.24
N PRO A 379 -19.56 3.08 9.40
CA PRO A 379 -19.75 2.53 8.05
C PRO A 379 -18.48 2.52 7.19
N ALA A 380 -17.56 3.46 7.42
CA ALA A 380 -16.26 3.52 6.75
C ALA A 380 -15.50 2.18 6.78
N LEU A 381 -15.58 1.42 7.89
CA LEU A 381 -14.92 0.11 8.04
C LEU A 381 -15.34 -0.90 6.96
N LYS A 382 -16.54 -0.75 6.38
CA LYS A 382 -17.02 -1.54 5.23
C LYS A 382 -16.91 -0.78 3.91
N GLU A 383 -17.29 0.51 3.93
CA GLU A 383 -17.33 1.37 2.75
C GLU A 383 -15.95 1.57 2.14
N HIS A 384 -14.89 1.66 2.94
CA HIS A 384 -13.52 1.82 2.44
C HIS A 384 -12.98 0.57 1.73
N ILE A 385 -13.52 -0.63 2.00
CA ILE A 385 -13.19 -1.85 1.23
C ILE A 385 -14.10 -1.99 -0.01
N THR A 386 -15.39 -1.70 0.13
CA THR A 386 -16.36 -1.91 -0.96
C THR A 386 -16.33 -0.82 -2.02
N GLY A 387 -16.07 0.42 -1.64
CA GLY A 387 -15.98 1.60 -2.52
C GLY A 387 -14.97 1.45 -3.65
N PRO A 388 -13.70 1.05 -3.40
CA PRO A 388 -12.71 0.81 -4.43
C PRO A 388 -13.16 -0.20 -5.47
N ILE A 389 -13.74 -1.32 -5.02
CA ILE A 389 -14.20 -2.41 -5.88
C ILE A 389 -15.34 -1.90 -6.77
N GLN A 390 -16.30 -1.15 -6.19
CA GLN A 390 -17.39 -0.51 -6.93
C GLN A 390 -16.91 0.59 -7.90
N ALA A 391 -15.77 1.23 -7.62
CA ALA A 391 -15.12 2.19 -8.51
C ALA A 391 -14.35 1.52 -9.68
N GLY A 392 -14.18 0.19 -9.67
CA GLY A 392 -13.49 -0.59 -10.70
C GLY A 392 -12.11 -1.11 -10.29
N ALA A 393 -11.76 -1.09 -9.01
CA ALA A 393 -10.48 -1.60 -8.52
C ALA A 393 -10.37 -3.13 -8.65
N LYS A 394 -9.32 -3.57 -9.35
CA LYS A 394 -8.93 -4.98 -9.53
C LYS A 394 -8.08 -5.49 -8.36
N ARG A 395 -7.51 -4.58 -7.56
CA ARG A 395 -6.78 -4.88 -6.32
C ARG A 395 -7.11 -3.85 -5.25
N VAL A 396 -7.11 -4.27 -3.99
CA VAL A 396 -7.32 -3.40 -2.83
C VAL A 396 -6.13 -3.57 -1.88
N GLY A 397 -5.49 -2.47 -1.53
CA GLY A 397 -4.42 -2.41 -0.53
C GLY A 397 -4.94 -2.59 0.88
N HIS A 398 -4.21 -3.35 1.69
CA HIS A 398 -4.42 -3.63 3.11
C HIS A 398 -5.71 -4.42 3.45
N ALA A 399 -6.90 -3.85 3.18
CA ALA A 399 -8.21 -4.41 3.58
C ALA A 399 -8.32 -4.83 5.07
N VAL A 400 -7.58 -4.16 5.96
CA VAL A 400 -7.43 -4.53 7.38
C VAL A 400 -8.74 -4.42 8.16
N SER A 401 -9.54 -3.39 7.90
CA SER A 401 -10.87 -3.21 8.51
C SER A 401 -11.84 -4.37 8.31
N PHE A 402 -11.57 -5.31 7.38
CA PHE A 402 -12.31 -6.56 7.24
C PHE A 402 -12.42 -7.32 8.57
N THR A 403 -11.37 -7.29 9.41
CA THR A 403 -11.38 -7.99 10.70
C THR A 403 -12.47 -7.48 11.63
N CYS A 404 -12.76 -6.18 11.57
CA CYS A 404 -13.71 -5.45 12.40
C CYS A 404 -15.18 -5.60 11.96
N LEU A 405 -15.44 -6.25 10.83
CA LEU A 405 -16.78 -6.49 10.31
C LEU A 405 -17.47 -7.67 11.02
N ASN A 406 -18.81 -7.64 11.07
CA ASN A 406 -19.60 -8.81 11.47
C ASN A 406 -19.64 -9.85 10.33
N ASP A 407 -20.06 -11.07 10.65
CA ASP A 407 -20.02 -12.20 9.70
C ASP A 407 -20.85 -11.97 8.42
N ALA A 408 -21.97 -11.24 8.51
CA ALA A 408 -22.79 -10.93 7.34
C ALA A 408 -22.09 -9.93 6.41
N ASP A 409 -21.48 -8.89 6.97
CA ASP A 409 -20.68 -7.91 6.22
C ASP A 409 -19.42 -8.55 5.62
N LYS A 410 -18.74 -9.44 6.36
CA LYS A 410 -17.60 -10.22 5.84
C LYS A 410 -17.99 -11.05 4.63
N ALA A 411 -19.11 -11.77 4.70
CA ALA A 411 -19.63 -12.56 3.59
C ALA A 411 -20.03 -11.68 2.39
N GLU A 412 -20.61 -10.51 2.61
CA GLU A 412 -20.96 -9.57 1.53
C GLU A 412 -19.72 -9.01 0.83
N VAL A 413 -18.72 -8.56 1.60
CA VAL A 413 -17.44 -8.02 1.10
C VAL A 413 -16.67 -9.07 0.33
N ALA A 414 -16.52 -10.28 0.88
CA ALA A 414 -15.88 -11.39 0.19
C ALA A 414 -16.62 -11.75 -1.13
N ALA A 415 -17.95 -11.81 -1.10
CA ALA A 415 -18.73 -12.06 -2.31
C ALA A 415 -18.59 -10.93 -3.34
N LEU A 416 -18.38 -9.68 -2.91
CA LEU A 416 -18.08 -8.55 -3.81
C LEU A 416 -16.68 -8.69 -4.44
N MET A 417 -15.66 -9.06 -3.67
CA MET A 417 -14.31 -9.33 -4.17
C MET A 417 -14.31 -10.46 -5.21
N HIS A 418 -15.02 -11.56 -4.94
CA HIS A 418 -15.18 -12.67 -5.89
C HIS A 418 -15.86 -12.25 -7.19
N ARG A 419 -17.00 -11.54 -7.11
CA ARG A 419 -17.74 -11.10 -8.30
C ARG A 419 -16.94 -10.17 -9.23
N ASN A 420 -15.99 -9.40 -8.67
CA ASN A 420 -15.16 -8.46 -9.43
C ASN A 420 -13.75 -8.97 -9.70
N ASN A 421 -13.41 -10.19 -9.26
CA ASN A 421 -12.07 -10.75 -9.34
C ASN A 421 -11.03 -9.78 -8.76
N THR A 422 -11.24 -9.38 -7.49
CA THR A 422 -10.38 -8.45 -6.74
C THR A 422 -9.41 -9.21 -5.85
N LEU A 423 -8.12 -8.86 -5.90
CA LEU A 423 -7.09 -9.36 -4.96
C LEU A 423 -6.79 -8.35 -3.84
N VAL A 424 -6.47 -8.86 -2.65
CA VAL A 424 -5.96 -8.06 -1.51
C VAL A 424 -4.43 -8.04 -1.50
N GLU A 425 -3.84 -6.86 -1.40
CA GLU A 425 -2.40 -6.62 -1.26
C GLU A 425 -2.06 -6.41 0.22
N ILE A 426 -1.09 -7.15 0.78
CA ILE A 426 -0.88 -7.28 2.23
C ILE A 426 0.54 -6.90 2.66
N PRO A 427 0.72 -5.72 3.27
CA PRO A 427 1.96 -5.33 3.93
C PRO A 427 1.82 -5.48 5.45
N PHE A 428 2.18 -6.64 6.00
CA PHE A 428 1.97 -6.93 7.43
C PHE A 428 2.80 -6.01 8.34
N THR A 429 4.04 -5.65 7.97
CA THR A 429 4.84 -4.75 8.80
C THR A 429 4.22 -3.35 8.87
N SER A 430 3.73 -2.83 7.74
CA SER A 430 2.97 -1.57 7.71
C SER A 430 1.72 -1.68 8.59
N ASN A 431 0.86 -2.67 8.35
CA ASN A 431 -0.37 -2.87 9.13
C ASN A 431 -0.13 -2.99 10.64
N ALA A 432 0.97 -3.64 11.06
CA ALA A 432 1.39 -3.64 12.46
C ALA A 432 1.79 -2.25 12.95
N GLN A 433 2.67 -1.54 12.22
CA GLN A 433 3.24 -0.25 12.63
C GLN A 433 2.24 0.91 12.66
N ILE A 434 1.32 0.98 11.69
CA ILE A 434 0.39 2.10 11.53
C ILE A 434 -1.02 1.84 12.08
N LEU A 435 -1.49 0.58 12.10
CA LEU A 435 -2.84 0.24 12.56
C LEU A 435 -2.85 -0.58 13.86
N GLY A 436 -1.69 -1.07 14.33
CA GLY A 436 -1.59 -1.99 15.47
C GLY A 436 -2.10 -3.41 15.18
N VAL A 437 -2.53 -3.69 13.94
CA VAL A 437 -3.17 -4.96 13.59
C VAL A 437 -2.14 -5.97 13.14
N ALA A 438 -1.90 -6.96 14.01
CA ALA A 438 -1.00 -8.07 13.78
C ALA A 438 -1.55 -9.36 14.38
N GLY A 439 -0.84 -10.46 14.17
CA GLY A 439 -1.05 -11.70 14.88
C GLY A 439 -2.32 -12.40 14.44
N LYS A 440 -3.22 -12.70 15.39
CA LYS A 440 -4.51 -13.34 15.13
C LYS A 440 -5.59 -12.35 14.69
N GLU A 441 -5.42 -11.07 14.99
CA GLU A 441 -6.39 -10.02 14.66
C GLU A 441 -6.32 -9.59 13.18
N HIS A 442 -5.22 -9.92 12.50
CA HIS A 442 -5.05 -9.60 11.09
C HIS A 442 -5.94 -10.49 10.19
N PRO A 443 -6.75 -9.91 9.28
CA PRO A 443 -7.81 -10.64 8.56
C PRO A 443 -7.35 -11.65 7.51
N PHE A 444 -6.04 -11.71 7.19
CA PHE A 444 -5.49 -12.59 6.15
C PHE A 444 -6.03 -14.03 6.15
N PRO A 445 -6.02 -14.79 7.27
CA PRO A 445 -6.55 -16.15 7.27
C PRO A 445 -8.04 -16.21 6.96
N GLN A 446 -8.84 -15.24 7.40
CA GLN A 446 -10.28 -15.21 7.17
C GLN A 446 -10.57 -15.06 5.67
N TYR A 447 -10.13 -13.97 5.03
CA TYR A 447 -10.45 -13.80 3.61
C TYR A 447 -9.75 -14.83 2.71
N PHE A 448 -8.50 -15.22 2.98
CA PHE A 448 -7.75 -16.13 2.11
C PHE A 448 -8.18 -17.60 2.26
N ARG A 449 -8.39 -18.10 3.49
CA ARG A 449 -8.70 -19.53 3.74
C ARG A 449 -10.19 -19.81 3.91
N GLU A 450 -10.93 -18.94 4.60
CA GLU A 450 -12.36 -19.19 4.89
C GLU A 450 -13.24 -18.72 3.73
N TYR A 451 -12.95 -17.55 3.17
CA TYR A 451 -13.69 -16.99 2.04
C TYR A 451 -13.05 -17.25 0.66
N GLY A 452 -11.79 -17.70 0.59
CA GLY A 452 -11.11 -17.99 -0.68
C GLY A 452 -10.77 -16.77 -1.56
N VAL A 453 -10.76 -15.56 -0.99
CA VAL A 453 -10.39 -14.32 -1.67
C VAL A 453 -8.90 -14.37 -2.03
N PRO A 454 -8.51 -14.04 -3.28
CA PRO A 454 -7.11 -14.05 -3.70
C PRO A 454 -6.31 -12.94 -2.99
N ALA A 455 -5.07 -13.24 -2.64
CA ALA A 455 -4.19 -12.35 -1.89
C ALA A 455 -2.74 -12.41 -2.39
N SER A 456 -1.98 -11.34 -2.15
CA SER A 456 -0.52 -11.33 -2.26
C SER A 456 0.11 -10.49 -1.16
N PHE A 457 1.30 -10.86 -0.71
CA PHE A 457 2.09 -10.02 0.19
C PHE A 457 2.77 -8.88 -0.59
N SER A 458 3.09 -7.79 0.10
CA SER A 458 3.72 -6.58 -0.45
C SER A 458 4.57 -5.86 0.61
N THR A 459 5.38 -4.88 0.20
CA THR A 459 6.25 -4.14 1.14
C THR A 459 5.68 -2.81 1.64
N ASP A 460 4.78 -2.18 0.87
CA ASP A 460 4.27 -0.83 1.12
C ASP A 460 5.39 0.23 1.11
N ASP A 461 5.95 0.57 2.27
CA ASP A 461 7.05 1.53 2.40
C ASP A 461 8.24 0.90 3.14
N GLU A 462 8.87 -0.15 2.58
CA GLU A 462 9.92 -0.93 3.28
C GLU A 462 11.04 -0.09 3.94
N GLY A 463 11.46 1.02 3.32
CA GLY A 463 12.44 1.95 3.87
C GLY A 463 11.91 2.77 5.06
N VAL A 464 10.66 3.24 5.00
CA VAL A 464 9.97 3.90 6.13
C VAL A 464 9.67 2.89 7.23
N SER A 465 9.15 1.71 6.90
CA SER A 465 8.94 0.64 7.88
C SER A 465 10.24 0.10 8.46
N TYR A 466 11.38 0.33 7.79
CA TYR A 466 12.68 -0.27 8.09
C TYR A 466 12.58 -1.80 8.16
N ALA A 467 12.01 -2.36 7.10
CA ALA A 467 11.68 -3.77 6.93
C ALA A 467 12.21 -4.30 5.59
N ASP A 468 12.02 -5.57 5.32
CA ASP A 468 12.38 -6.22 4.05
C ASP A 468 11.26 -7.21 3.66
N PHE A 469 11.07 -7.46 2.36
CA PHE A 469 9.96 -8.30 1.90
C PHE A 469 10.07 -9.74 2.44
N THR A 470 11.29 -10.24 2.60
CA THR A 470 11.57 -11.58 3.14
C THR A 470 11.06 -11.72 4.57
N SER A 471 11.11 -10.64 5.37
CA SER A 471 10.55 -10.59 6.72
C SER A 471 9.02 -10.71 6.75
N GLU A 472 8.30 -10.21 5.74
CA GLU A 472 6.85 -10.47 5.56
C GLU A 472 6.57 -11.97 5.40
N TRP A 473 7.39 -12.67 4.60
CA TRP A 473 7.26 -14.12 4.38
C TRP A 473 7.68 -14.94 5.61
N ILE A 474 8.74 -14.53 6.32
CA ILE A 474 9.16 -15.14 7.60
C ILE A 474 8.05 -15.00 8.63
N TYR A 475 7.48 -13.79 8.74
CA TYR A 475 6.37 -13.51 9.63
C TYR A 475 5.16 -14.40 9.32
N ALA A 476 4.71 -14.42 8.06
CA ALA A 476 3.53 -15.19 7.66
C ALA A 476 3.73 -16.71 7.85
N ALA A 477 4.93 -17.23 7.57
CA ALA A 477 5.31 -18.62 7.83
C ALA A 477 5.24 -18.98 9.33
N GLY A 478 5.75 -18.10 10.20
CA GLY A 478 5.70 -18.28 11.66
C GLY A 478 4.28 -18.16 12.23
N GLN A 479 3.57 -17.08 11.88
CA GLN A 479 2.30 -16.70 12.47
C GLN A 479 1.12 -17.52 11.94
N TYR A 480 0.98 -17.63 10.62
CA TYR A 480 -0.19 -18.24 9.99
C TYR A 480 0.03 -19.71 9.63
N ARG A 481 1.24 -20.25 9.86
CA ARG A 481 1.66 -21.59 9.46
C ARG A 481 1.32 -21.84 7.99
N LEU A 482 1.87 -21.01 7.10
CA LEU A 482 1.75 -21.23 5.66
C LEU A 482 2.26 -22.63 5.32
N THR A 483 1.55 -23.33 4.43
CA THR A 483 2.06 -24.52 3.75
C THR A 483 2.96 -24.12 2.57
N SER A 484 3.79 -25.05 2.09
CA SER A 484 4.60 -24.83 0.89
C SER A 484 3.75 -24.59 -0.36
N ALA A 485 2.54 -25.18 -0.41
CA ALA A 485 1.56 -24.97 -1.47
C ALA A 485 0.97 -23.56 -1.43
N GLU A 486 0.55 -23.08 -0.25
CA GLU A 486 0.04 -21.70 -0.09
C GLU A 486 1.12 -20.67 -0.43
N ALA A 487 2.37 -20.89 -0.05
CA ALA A 487 3.46 -19.99 -0.38
C ALA A 487 3.65 -19.84 -1.91
N VAL A 488 3.61 -20.94 -2.65
CA VAL A 488 3.63 -20.93 -4.13
C VAL A 488 2.36 -20.30 -4.71
N GLN A 489 1.19 -20.56 -4.12
CA GLN A 489 -0.07 -19.97 -4.56
C GLN A 489 -0.05 -18.44 -4.45
N LEU A 490 0.39 -17.88 -3.32
CA LEU A 490 0.49 -16.43 -3.09
C LEU A 490 1.46 -15.75 -4.08
N ALA A 491 2.63 -16.37 -4.33
CA ALA A 491 3.60 -15.88 -5.30
C ALA A 491 3.14 -15.99 -6.77
N ARG A 492 2.28 -16.97 -7.09
CA ARG A 492 1.60 -17.06 -8.41
C ARG A 492 0.45 -16.06 -8.53
N LEU A 493 -0.29 -15.80 -7.44
CA LEU A 493 -1.38 -14.83 -7.40
C LEU A 493 -0.87 -13.40 -7.63
N SER A 494 0.27 -13.00 -7.03
CA SER A 494 0.87 -11.68 -7.31
C SER A 494 1.19 -11.51 -8.81
N LEU A 495 1.66 -12.57 -9.48
CA LEU A 495 1.85 -12.52 -10.94
C LEU A 495 0.57 -12.58 -11.75
N GLN A 496 -0.46 -13.29 -11.29
CA GLN A 496 -1.78 -13.37 -11.95
C GLN A 496 -2.51 -12.02 -11.95
N TYR A 497 -2.50 -11.33 -10.82
CA TYR A 497 -3.19 -10.06 -10.59
C TYR A 497 -2.33 -8.82 -10.90
N SER A 498 -1.06 -9.02 -11.29
CA SER A 498 -0.26 -7.97 -11.91
C SER A 498 -0.98 -7.30 -13.08
N PHE A 499 -0.63 -6.06 -13.38
CA PHE A 499 -1.13 -5.28 -14.50
C PHE A 499 -0.23 -5.40 -15.75
N LEU A 500 0.74 -6.33 -15.73
CA LEU A 500 1.49 -6.75 -16.92
C LEU A 500 0.53 -7.05 -18.09
N PRO A 501 0.83 -6.56 -19.31
CA PRO A 501 -0.07 -6.71 -20.45
C PRO A 501 -0.09 -8.15 -21.00
N GLY A 502 -1.28 -8.54 -21.47
CA GLY A 502 -1.56 -9.83 -22.11
C GLY A 502 -2.19 -10.86 -21.18
N ASP A 503 -2.70 -11.95 -21.78
CA ASP A 503 -3.41 -13.01 -21.07
C ASP A 503 -2.48 -13.81 -20.14
N PRO A 504 -2.97 -14.29 -18.98
CA PRO A 504 -2.17 -15.10 -18.05
C PRO A 504 -1.90 -16.52 -18.56
N LEU A 505 -0.80 -17.11 -18.11
CA LEU A 505 -0.48 -18.54 -18.25
C LEU A 505 -1.47 -19.44 -17.51
N TRP A 506 -1.97 -18.97 -16.36
CA TRP A 506 -2.91 -19.71 -15.51
C TRP A 506 -4.37 -19.35 -15.88
N GLN A 507 -5.15 -20.37 -16.24
CA GLN A 507 -6.61 -20.26 -16.25
C GLN A 507 -7.14 -20.22 -14.82
N ASP A 508 -6.57 -21.03 -13.93
CA ASP A 508 -6.78 -20.97 -12.48
C ASP A 508 -5.48 -21.31 -11.75
N VAL A 509 -5.07 -20.43 -10.83
CA VAL A 509 -3.88 -20.61 -10.00
C VAL A 509 -4.11 -21.66 -8.91
N VAL A 510 -5.33 -21.77 -8.38
CA VAL A 510 -5.65 -22.60 -7.21
C VAL A 510 -5.62 -24.09 -7.57
N SER A 511 -6.27 -24.50 -8.66
CA SER A 511 -6.15 -25.85 -9.22
C SER A 511 -4.89 -26.09 -10.05
N ALA A 512 -4.00 -25.08 -10.15
CA ALA A 512 -2.82 -25.08 -11.03
C ALA A 512 -3.15 -25.46 -12.49
N LYS A 513 -4.26 -24.94 -13.01
CA LYS A 513 -4.70 -25.18 -14.38
C LYS A 513 -4.14 -24.12 -15.33
N VAL A 514 -3.25 -24.54 -16.22
CA VAL A 514 -2.71 -23.69 -17.30
C VAL A 514 -3.71 -23.52 -18.44
N VAL A 515 -3.48 -22.51 -19.28
CA VAL A 515 -4.20 -22.36 -20.56
C VAL A 515 -3.93 -23.54 -21.49
N SER A 516 -4.91 -23.91 -22.30
CA SER A 516 -4.86 -25.03 -23.27
C SER A 516 -3.65 -24.98 -24.22
N GLN A 517 -3.13 -23.78 -24.51
CA GLN A 517 -1.99 -23.58 -25.39
C GLN A 517 -0.69 -24.15 -24.80
N CYS A 518 -0.61 -24.30 -23.47
CA CYS A 518 0.55 -24.78 -22.73
C CYS A 518 0.24 -26.06 -21.93
N GLU A 519 -0.85 -26.77 -22.27
CA GLU A 519 -1.20 -28.02 -21.63
C GLU A 519 -0.21 -29.14 -22.00
N GLY A 520 0.27 -29.89 -21.01
CA GLY A 520 1.29 -30.94 -21.19
C GLY A 520 2.74 -30.44 -21.22
N GLU A 521 2.98 -29.12 -21.26
CA GLU A 521 4.32 -28.55 -21.25
C GLU A 521 4.99 -28.63 -19.86
N THR A 522 6.32 -28.72 -19.85
CA THR A 522 7.09 -28.62 -18.60
C THR A 522 7.26 -27.14 -18.23
N LEU A 523 6.55 -26.70 -17.19
CA LEU A 523 6.49 -25.29 -16.79
C LEU A 523 7.88 -24.71 -16.50
N GLY A 524 8.17 -23.57 -17.13
CA GLY A 524 9.47 -22.91 -17.01
C GLY A 524 10.63 -23.60 -17.74
N SER A 525 10.35 -24.60 -18.59
CA SER A 525 11.35 -25.18 -19.49
C SER A 525 11.90 -24.14 -20.47
N ALA A 526 13.14 -24.33 -20.90
CA ALA A 526 13.71 -23.62 -22.05
C ALA A 526 13.18 -24.21 -23.38
N ASP A 527 12.94 -25.52 -23.39
CA ASP A 527 12.41 -26.28 -24.51
C ASP A 527 10.90 -26.50 -24.29
N TYR A 528 10.08 -25.67 -24.94
CA TYR A 528 8.62 -25.76 -25.00
C TYR A 528 8.15 -25.51 -26.44
N GLY A 529 7.07 -26.19 -26.82
CA GLY A 529 6.59 -26.30 -28.19
C GLY A 529 5.59 -25.22 -28.61
N GLU A 530 5.07 -25.39 -29.83
CA GLU A 530 3.85 -24.71 -30.27
C GLU A 530 2.62 -25.52 -29.84
N PRO A 531 1.51 -24.86 -29.44
CA PRO A 531 1.24 -23.42 -29.53
C PRO A 531 1.68 -22.59 -28.31
N CYS A 532 2.30 -23.19 -27.29
CA CYS A 532 2.66 -22.52 -26.04
C CYS A 532 3.64 -21.36 -26.25
N ARG A 533 4.64 -21.57 -27.12
CA ARG A 533 5.63 -20.55 -27.49
C ARG A 533 5.00 -19.30 -28.08
N THR A 534 4.16 -19.45 -29.11
CA THR A 534 3.42 -18.31 -29.69
C THR A 534 2.57 -17.56 -28.66
N PHE A 535 1.99 -18.25 -27.67
CA PHE A 535 1.21 -17.63 -26.60
C PHE A 535 2.08 -16.80 -25.64
N ILE A 536 3.14 -17.41 -25.10
CA ILE A 536 4.11 -16.77 -24.20
C ILE A 536 4.83 -15.60 -24.88
N GLU A 537 5.08 -15.69 -26.18
CA GLU A 537 5.71 -14.61 -26.95
C GLU A 537 4.82 -13.37 -27.15
N LYS A 538 3.50 -13.50 -26.99
CA LYS A 538 2.53 -12.41 -27.18
C LYS A 538 2.03 -11.77 -25.88
N SER A 539 2.24 -12.43 -24.73
CA SER A 539 1.82 -11.93 -23.42
C SER A 539 3.02 -11.68 -22.50
N ALA A 540 3.18 -10.44 -22.01
CA ALA A 540 4.21 -10.12 -21.02
C ALA A 540 3.92 -10.81 -19.68
N LYS A 541 2.63 -10.88 -19.30
CA LYS A 541 2.18 -11.59 -18.09
C LYS A 541 2.52 -13.08 -18.15
N ALA A 542 2.13 -13.79 -19.21
CA ALA A 542 2.42 -15.22 -19.36
C ALA A 542 3.93 -15.48 -19.39
N ARG A 543 4.72 -14.60 -20.02
CA ARG A 543 6.19 -14.71 -20.03
C ARG A 543 6.81 -14.51 -18.65
N MET A 544 6.32 -13.58 -17.85
CA MET A 544 6.77 -13.43 -16.46
C MET A 544 6.39 -14.66 -15.62
N GLN A 545 5.16 -15.16 -15.76
CA GLN A 545 4.72 -16.38 -15.08
C GLN A 545 5.56 -17.61 -15.48
N TRP A 546 5.93 -17.75 -16.77
CA TRP A 546 6.84 -18.80 -17.22
C TRP A 546 8.24 -18.67 -16.63
N ARG A 547 8.79 -17.44 -16.59
CA ARG A 547 10.08 -17.15 -15.93
C ARG A 547 10.05 -17.47 -14.43
N TYR A 548 8.93 -17.19 -13.77
CA TYR A 548 8.71 -17.53 -12.37
C TYR A 548 8.72 -19.06 -12.16
N GLU A 549 8.01 -19.83 -12.97
CA GLU A 549 8.04 -21.31 -12.88
C GLU A 549 9.46 -21.85 -13.12
N ALA A 550 10.26 -21.22 -13.99
CA ALA A 550 11.67 -21.58 -14.18
C ALA A 550 12.50 -21.30 -12.91
N LYS A 551 12.28 -20.17 -12.22
CA LYS A 551 12.90 -19.86 -10.92
C LYS A 551 12.45 -20.87 -9.84
N LEU A 552 11.15 -21.15 -9.75
CA LEU A 552 10.56 -22.08 -8.79
C LEU A 552 11.06 -23.52 -8.99
N SER A 553 11.22 -23.96 -10.24
CA SER A 553 11.80 -25.26 -10.59
C SER A 553 13.26 -25.40 -10.13
N ARG A 554 14.07 -24.34 -10.23
CA ARG A 554 15.44 -24.32 -9.65
C ARG A 554 15.41 -24.34 -8.13
N PHE A 555 14.63 -23.44 -7.52
CA PHE A 555 14.45 -23.37 -6.07
C PHE A 555 14.04 -24.74 -5.48
N ASN A 556 13.08 -25.43 -6.10
CA ASN A 556 12.58 -26.71 -5.61
C ASN A 556 13.63 -27.84 -5.61
N LYS A 557 14.66 -27.77 -6.46
CA LYS A 557 15.77 -28.74 -6.49
C LYS A 557 16.75 -28.56 -5.34
N GLU A 558 16.92 -27.33 -4.87
CA GLU A 558 17.92 -26.96 -3.85
C GLU A 558 17.28 -26.84 -2.45
N TYR A 559 16.15 -26.14 -2.35
CA TYR A 559 15.52 -25.73 -1.09
C TYR A 559 14.09 -26.27 -0.89
N GLY A 560 13.49 -26.90 -1.91
CA GLY A 560 12.10 -27.37 -1.86
C GLY A 560 11.82 -28.39 -0.73
N ALA A 561 12.79 -29.25 -0.42
CA ALA A 561 12.69 -30.18 0.71
C ALA A 561 12.72 -29.45 2.08
N THR A 562 13.60 -28.46 2.22
CA THR A 562 13.71 -27.61 3.42
C THR A 562 12.43 -26.81 3.66
N LEU A 563 11.88 -26.18 2.61
CA LEU A 563 10.63 -25.44 2.71
C LEU A 563 9.48 -26.35 3.17
N LYS A 564 9.36 -27.55 2.59
CA LYS A 564 8.34 -28.54 3.00
C LYS A 564 8.52 -29.07 4.43
N LYS A 565 9.76 -29.31 4.88
CA LYS A 565 10.08 -29.70 6.27
C LYS A 565 9.47 -28.70 7.26
N TYR A 566 9.75 -27.41 7.09
CA TYR A 566 9.32 -26.38 8.02
C TYR A 566 7.85 -25.97 7.87
N LEU A 567 7.33 -25.88 6.63
CA LEU A 567 5.97 -25.40 6.38
C LEU A 567 4.91 -26.51 6.52
N ASP A 568 5.18 -27.73 6.04
CA ASP A 568 4.16 -28.78 5.92
C ASP A 568 4.21 -29.83 7.05
N ASN A 569 5.40 -30.07 7.63
CA ASN A 569 5.60 -31.13 8.64
C ASN A 569 5.61 -30.57 10.07
N GLU A 570 6.35 -29.49 10.35
CA GLU A 570 6.36 -28.88 11.71
C GLU A 570 5.00 -28.28 12.09
N SER A 571 4.22 -27.78 11.12
CA SER A 571 2.86 -27.29 11.33
C SER A 571 1.89 -28.35 11.86
N ARG A 572 2.20 -29.65 11.66
CA ARG A 572 1.43 -30.81 12.12
C ARG A 572 1.89 -31.37 13.47
N GLY A 573 3.08 -31.00 13.94
CA GLY A 573 3.70 -31.53 15.17
C GLY A 573 3.23 -30.87 16.47
N ALA A 574 2.57 -29.72 16.39
CA ALA A 574 2.00 -29.00 17.53
C ALA A 574 0.47 -29.04 17.49
N LYS A 575 -0.09 -30.12 18.06
CA LYS A 575 -1.50 -30.29 18.44
C LYS A 575 -1.61 -30.44 19.95
#